data_AF-A0A969XX46-F1
#
_entry.id   AF-A0A969XX46-F1
#
_cell.length_a   1.000
_cell.length_b   1.000
_cell.length_c   1.000
_cell.angle_alpha   90.00
_cell.angle_beta   90.00
_cell.angle_gamma   90.00
#
_symmetry.space_group_name_H-M   'P 1'
#
loop_
_entity.id
_entity.type
_entity.pdbx_description
1 polymer ?
#
loop_
_entity_poly.entity_id
_entity_poly.type
_entity_poly.pdbx_seq_one_letter_code
_entity_poly.pdbx_strand_id
1 'polypeptide(L)'
;MNEPAEPHIDEPQTPPDARAGRRRKAWVFAMAGCAAALVANFVAPLWLNAAILVVLVNAVLVVWARGHRVRPLAVVACLWAVPVLIGLVTTAKPRLPRATPRSVLCMTRLKGIGNGIALYAMQYADAWPPDLHALVVDNVVELRQLECPVEATAGGLDFFYTPPAWAGDPSPPPEDTTIIACDLRRNHSDRTRNVLLCGSRVDRLGEDDFQALLTRPENAAFAAALRAAEGP
;
A
#
# COMPACT_ATOMS: atom_id res chain seq x y z
N MET A 1 70.05 -18.09 -30.20
CA MET A 1 69.25 -17.86 -28.97
C MET A 1 67.82 -18.17 -29.34
N ASN A 2 67.31 -19.32 -28.87
CA ASN A 2 65.95 -19.77 -29.16
C ASN A 2 65.05 -19.31 -28.01
N GLU A 3 64.02 -18.56 -28.36
CA GLU A 3 62.98 -18.07 -27.46
C GLU A 3 62.05 -19.24 -27.09
N PRO A 4 61.80 -19.52 -25.80
CA PRO A 4 60.95 -20.62 -25.40
C PRO A 4 59.47 -20.28 -25.65
N ALA A 5 58.77 -21.18 -26.34
CA ALA A 5 57.35 -21.07 -26.63
C ALA A 5 56.51 -21.12 -25.34
N GLU A 6 55.61 -20.15 -25.19
CA GLU A 6 54.67 -20.07 -24.07
C GLU A 6 53.66 -21.23 -24.08
N PRO A 7 53.33 -21.81 -22.92
CA PRO A 7 52.40 -22.92 -22.83
C PRO A 7 50.96 -22.44 -23.06
N HIS A 8 50.31 -23.02 -24.06
CA HIS A 8 48.88 -22.84 -24.32
C HIS A 8 48.08 -23.44 -23.15
N ILE A 9 47.47 -22.57 -22.35
CA ILE A 9 46.54 -22.98 -21.30
C ILE A 9 45.18 -23.19 -21.95
N ASP A 10 44.71 -24.44 -21.96
CA ASP A 10 43.37 -24.77 -22.44
C ASP A 10 42.32 -24.22 -21.46
N GLU A 11 41.49 -23.32 -21.96
CA GLU A 11 40.43 -22.68 -21.19
C GLU A 11 39.35 -23.71 -20.82
N PRO A 12 39.02 -23.88 -19.52
CA PRO A 12 38.08 -24.89 -19.07
C PRO A 12 36.68 -24.61 -19.63
N GLN A 13 36.17 -25.54 -20.46
CA GLN A 13 34.82 -25.45 -21.02
C GLN A 13 33.75 -25.51 -19.91
N THR A 14 33.12 -24.37 -19.64
CA THR A 14 32.01 -24.27 -18.69
C THR A 14 30.81 -25.09 -19.17
N PRO A 15 30.27 -26.02 -18.35
CA PRO A 15 29.12 -26.83 -18.74
C PRO A 15 27.87 -25.96 -18.97
N PRO A 16 27.01 -26.31 -19.95
CA PRO A 16 25.84 -25.53 -20.31
C PRO A 16 24.87 -25.38 -19.12
N ASP A 17 24.54 -24.12 -18.82
CA ASP A 17 23.82 -23.70 -17.62
C ASP A 17 22.36 -24.21 -17.62
N ALA A 18 22.13 -25.31 -16.91
CA ALA A 18 20.82 -25.96 -16.75
C ALA A 18 19.75 -25.05 -16.10
N ARG A 19 20.14 -23.88 -15.58
CA ARG A 19 19.23 -22.88 -14.99
C ARG A 19 18.46 -22.08 -16.05
N ALA A 20 18.98 -21.96 -17.28
CA ALA A 20 18.33 -21.21 -18.35
C ALA A 20 16.98 -21.83 -18.78
N GLY A 21 16.88 -23.16 -18.80
CA GLY A 21 15.67 -23.88 -19.20
C GLY A 21 14.51 -23.75 -18.19
N ARG A 22 14.82 -23.68 -16.88
CA ARG A 22 13.80 -23.52 -15.83
C ARG A 22 13.19 -22.12 -15.81
N ARG A 23 13.98 -21.08 -16.07
CA ARG A 23 13.48 -19.70 -16.17
C ARG A 23 12.49 -19.53 -17.32
N ARG A 24 12.76 -20.09 -18.51
CA ARG A 24 11.84 -20.00 -19.65
C ARG A 24 10.45 -20.59 -19.37
N LYS A 25 10.38 -21.74 -18.71
CA LYS A 25 9.08 -22.38 -18.38
C LYS A 25 8.25 -21.54 -17.39
N ALA A 26 8.89 -20.96 -16.37
CA ALA A 26 8.20 -20.10 -15.40
C ALA A 26 7.61 -18.83 -16.04
N TRP A 27 8.32 -18.23 -17.00
CA TRP A 27 7.83 -17.06 -17.74
C TRP A 27 6.61 -17.36 -18.63
N VAL A 28 6.56 -18.54 -19.26
CA VAL A 28 5.41 -18.94 -20.08
C VAL A 28 4.14 -19.10 -19.23
N PHE A 29 4.24 -19.72 -18.05
CA PHE A 29 3.09 -19.84 -17.14
C PHE A 29 2.63 -18.48 -16.57
N ALA A 30 3.56 -17.58 -16.25
CA ALA A 30 3.23 -16.24 -15.78
C ALA A 30 2.50 -15.41 -16.87
N MET A 31 2.96 -15.47 -18.12
CA MET A 31 2.34 -14.76 -19.25
C MET A 31 0.94 -15.32 -19.58
N ALA A 32 0.76 -16.65 -19.55
CA ALA A 32 -0.55 -17.27 -19.74
C ALA A 32 -1.55 -16.87 -18.63
N GLY A 33 -1.09 -16.76 -17.37
CA GLY A 33 -1.89 -16.28 -16.25
C GLY A 33 -2.30 -14.80 -16.40
N CYS A 34 -1.37 -13.93 -16.81
CA CYS A 34 -1.65 -12.51 -17.07
C CYS A 34 -2.63 -12.32 -18.23
N ALA A 35 -2.49 -13.07 -19.32
CA ALA A 35 -3.41 -13.02 -20.45
C ALA A 35 -4.83 -13.47 -20.05
N ALA A 36 -4.97 -14.57 -19.30
CA ALA A 36 -6.25 -15.03 -18.81
C ALA A 36 -6.91 -14.04 -17.83
N ALA A 37 -6.13 -13.41 -16.95
CA ALA A 37 -6.62 -12.38 -16.03
C ALA A 37 -7.05 -11.09 -16.75
N LEU A 38 -6.32 -10.67 -17.79
CA LEU A 38 -6.69 -9.54 -18.64
C LEU A 38 -7.96 -9.83 -19.43
N VAL A 39 -8.08 -11.01 -20.06
CA VAL A 39 -9.31 -11.41 -20.75
C VAL A 39 -10.48 -11.44 -19.77
N ALA A 40 -10.31 -12.01 -18.56
CA ALA A 40 -11.36 -12.01 -17.54
C ALA A 40 -11.78 -10.59 -17.10
N ASN A 41 -10.83 -9.66 -16.90
CA ASN A 41 -11.14 -8.29 -16.45
C ASN A 41 -11.72 -7.40 -17.55
N PHE A 42 -11.35 -7.59 -18.82
CA PHE A 42 -11.84 -6.76 -19.93
C PHE A 42 -13.08 -7.32 -20.61
N VAL A 43 -13.25 -8.65 -20.65
CA VAL A 43 -14.39 -9.29 -21.30
C VAL A 43 -15.60 -9.39 -20.35
N ALA A 44 -15.40 -9.61 -19.05
CA ALA A 44 -16.50 -9.64 -18.08
C ALA A 44 -17.40 -8.38 -18.05
N PRO A 45 -16.88 -7.14 -18.07
CA PRO A 45 -17.73 -5.95 -18.11
C PRO A 45 -18.48 -5.78 -19.44
N LEU A 46 -17.93 -6.28 -20.56
CA LEU A 46 -18.63 -6.27 -21.86
C LEU A 46 -19.82 -7.23 -21.87
N TRP A 47 -19.69 -8.43 -21.29
CA TRP A 47 -20.82 -9.36 -21.13
C TRP A 47 -21.88 -8.82 -20.17
N LEU A 48 -21.49 -8.13 -19.11
CA LEU A 48 -22.42 -7.51 -18.17
C LEU A 48 -23.26 -6.42 -18.86
N ASN A 49 -22.61 -5.55 -19.64
CA ASN A 49 -23.30 -4.52 -20.42
C ASN A 49 -24.23 -5.12 -21.48
N ALA A 50 -23.79 -6.18 -22.18
CA ALA A 50 -24.62 -6.90 -23.15
C ALA A 50 -25.84 -7.56 -22.48
N ALA A 51 -25.67 -8.18 -21.31
CA ALA A 51 -26.75 -8.78 -20.56
C ALA A 51 -27.78 -7.74 -20.07
N ILE A 52 -27.32 -6.59 -19.57
CA ILE A 52 -28.19 -5.48 -19.19
C ILE A 52 -29.00 -4.98 -20.41
N LEU A 53 -28.35 -4.81 -21.57
CA LEU A 53 -29.02 -4.39 -22.81
C LEU A 53 -30.12 -5.39 -23.22
N VAL A 54 -29.85 -6.69 -23.16
CA VAL A 54 -30.83 -7.74 -23.46
C VAL A 54 -32.02 -7.67 -22.51
N VAL A 55 -31.80 -7.49 -21.21
CA VAL A 55 -32.88 -7.35 -20.23
C VAL A 55 -33.73 -6.10 -20.51
N LEU A 56 -33.11 -4.96 -20.81
CA LEU A 56 -33.81 -3.71 -21.11
C LEU A 56 -34.65 -3.82 -22.39
N VAL A 57 -34.10 -4.39 -23.46
CA VAL A 57 -34.83 -4.60 -24.73
C VAL A 57 -36.03 -5.52 -24.52
N ASN A 58 -35.87 -6.60 -23.77
CA ASN A 58 -36.96 -7.52 -23.46
C ASN A 58 -38.04 -6.87 -22.58
N ALA A 59 -37.65 -6.06 -21.58
CA ALA A 59 -38.59 -5.33 -20.74
C ALA A 59 -39.45 -4.35 -21.56
N VAL A 60 -38.84 -3.61 -22.49
CA VAL A 60 -39.56 -2.70 -23.40
C VAL A 60 -40.54 -3.47 -24.29
N LEU A 61 -40.12 -4.59 -24.88
CA LEU A 61 -40.97 -5.43 -25.74
C LEU A 61 -42.18 -6.01 -24.98
N VAL A 62 -42.00 -6.41 -23.71
CA VAL A 62 -43.08 -6.94 -22.87
C VAL A 62 -44.10 -5.84 -22.52
N VAL A 63 -43.65 -4.63 -22.22
CA VAL A 63 -44.55 -3.49 -21.93
C VAL A 63 -45.34 -3.07 -23.17
N TRP A 64 -44.71 -3.15 -24.35
CA TRP A 64 -45.33 -2.72 -25.61
C TRP A 64 -46.30 -3.76 -26.19
N ALA A 65 -46.05 -5.06 -25.97
CA ALA A 65 -46.88 -6.13 -26.48
C ALA A 65 -48.05 -6.48 -25.54
N ARG A 66 -49.14 -5.71 -25.58
CA ARG A 66 -50.38 -5.95 -24.80
C ARG A 66 -51.25 -7.14 -25.28
N GLY A 67 -50.69 -8.13 -25.98
CA GLY A 67 -51.43 -9.27 -26.53
C GLY A 67 -50.97 -10.63 -25.97
N HIS A 68 -51.90 -11.54 -25.68
CA HIS A 68 -51.66 -12.88 -25.10
C HIS A 68 -50.61 -13.77 -25.82
N ARG A 69 -50.12 -13.38 -27.00
CA ARG A 69 -49.15 -14.15 -27.81
C ARG A 69 -47.68 -14.00 -27.36
N VAL A 70 -47.33 -13.07 -26.46
CA VAL A 70 -45.92 -12.89 -26.00
C VAL A 70 -45.53 -13.69 -24.76
N ARG A 71 -46.47 -14.45 -24.17
CA ARG A 71 -46.20 -15.33 -23.01
C ARG A 71 -45.01 -16.29 -23.19
N PRO A 72 -44.80 -16.98 -24.33
CA PRO A 72 -43.65 -17.89 -24.46
C PRO A 72 -42.31 -17.16 -24.51
N LEU A 73 -42.25 -15.95 -25.09
CA LEU A 73 -41.02 -15.14 -25.15
C LEU A 73 -40.59 -14.66 -23.75
N ALA A 74 -41.55 -14.28 -22.90
CA ALA A 74 -41.26 -13.88 -21.52
C ALA A 74 -40.68 -15.04 -20.68
N VAL A 75 -41.13 -16.28 -20.92
CA VAL A 75 -40.60 -17.46 -20.23
C VAL A 75 -39.16 -17.72 -20.65
N VAL A 76 -38.84 -17.63 -21.95
CA VAL A 76 -37.46 -17.80 -22.44
C VAL A 76 -36.55 -16.71 -21.87
N ALA A 77 -36.99 -15.45 -21.84
CA ALA A 77 -36.21 -14.36 -21.27
C ALA A 77 -35.94 -14.55 -19.76
N CYS A 78 -36.93 -15.01 -18.98
CA CYS A 78 -36.73 -15.32 -17.56
C CYS A 78 -35.73 -16.47 -17.37
N LEU A 79 -35.79 -17.50 -18.20
CA LEU A 79 -34.86 -18.64 -18.13
C LEU A 79 -33.40 -18.23 -18.38
N TRP A 80 -33.16 -17.24 -19.25
CA TRP A 80 -31.83 -16.69 -19.52
C TRP A 80 -31.34 -15.71 -18.46
N ALA A 81 -32.23 -14.99 -17.76
CA ALA A 81 -31.84 -14.04 -16.72
C ALA A 81 -31.28 -14.73 -15.46
N VAL A 82 -31.76 -15.93 -15.13
CA VAL A 82 -31.33 -16.70 -13.94
C VAL A 82 -29.83 -17.01 -13.92
N PRO A 83 -29.19 -17.60 -14.95
CA PRO A 83 -27.76 -17.88 -14.92
C PRO A 83 -26.89 -16.62 -14.88
N VAL A 84 -27.34 -15.50 -15.45
CA VAL A 84 -26.62 -14.21 -15.37
C VAL A 84 -26.60 -13.69 -13.92
N LEU A 85 -27.74 -13.74 -13.24
CA LEU A 85 -27.84 -13.36 -11.82
C LEU A 85 -26.99 -14.28 -10.94
N ILE A 86 -26.98 -15.60 -11.20
CA ILE A 86 -26.11 -16.55 -10.50
C ILE A 86 -24.62 -16.23 -10.76
N GLY A 87 -24.24 -15.87 -11.99
CA GLY A 87 -22.88 -15.44 -12.34
C GLY A 87 -22.45 -14.17 -11.60
N LEU A 88 -23.34 -13.19 -11.47
CA LEU A 88 -23.12 -11.97 -10.69
C LEU A 88 -22.92 -12.28 -9.20
N VAL A 89 -23.77 -13.12 -8.60
CA VAL A 89 -23.67 -13.47 -7.17
C VAL A 89 -22.41 -14.29 -6.88
N THR A 90 -21.99 -15.16 -7.80
CA THR A 90 -20.80 -16.02 -7.62
C THR A 90 -19.48 -15.29 -7.84
N THR A 91 -19.44 -14.31 -8.76
CA THR A 91 -18.27 -13.42 -8.95
C THR A 91 -18.18 -12.35 -7.87
N ALA A 92 -19.31 -11.95 -7.29
CA ALA A 92 -19.39 -11.06 -6.14
C ALA A 92 -19.16 -11.77 -4.80
N LYS A 93 -18.52 -12.96 -4.76
CA LYS A 93 -17.98 -13.45 -3.48
C LYS A 93 -16.95 -12.42 -3.02
N PRO A 94 -17.24 -11.64 -1.96
CA PRO A 94 -16.25 -10.70 -1.45
C PRO A 94 -15.04 -11.56 -1.11
N ARG A 95 -13.91 -11.31 -1.76
CA ARG A 95 -12.65 -11.85 -1.27
C ARG A 95 -12.56 -11.30 0.14
N LEU A 96 -12.84 -12.15 1.13
CA LEU A 96 -12.72 -11.77 2.53
C LEU A 96 -11.34 -11.14 2.64
N PRO A 97 -11.24 -9.84 2.96
CA PRO A 97 -9.96 -9.18 2.99
C PRO A 97 -9.09 -10.00 3.92
N ARG A 98 -7.97 -10.53 3.40
CA ARG A 98 -6.97 -11.15 4.27
C ARG A 98 -6.71 -10.14 5.37
N ALA A 99 -6.77 -10.58 6.62
CA ALA A 99 -6.53 -9.71 7.76
C ALA A 99 -5.27 -8.89 7.48
N THR A 100 -5.43 -7.57 7.41
CA THR A 100 -4.33 -6.66 7.11
C THR A 100 -3.23 -6.91 8.14
N PRO A 101 -1.98 -7.18 7.75
CA PRO A 101 -0.91 -7.39 8.70
C PRO A 101 -0.84 -6.19 9.65
N ARG A 102 -0.74 -6.46 10.94
CA ARG A 102 -0.75 -5.43 11.99
C ARG A 102 0.24 -4.29 11.73
N SER A 103 1.43 -4.61 11.22
CA SER A 103 2.46 -3.64 10.84
C SER A 103 1.99 -2.64 9.77
N VAL A 104 1.15 -3.07 8.83
CA VAL A 104 0.61 -2.21 7.77
C VAL A 104 -0.37 -1.19 8.35
N LEU A 105 -1.09 -1.54 9.42
CA LEU A 105 -2.00 -0.61 10.08
C LEU A 105 -1.23 0.53 10.76
N CYS A 106 -0.17 0.23 11.51
CA CYS A 106 0.68 1.27 12.13
C CYS A 106 1.33 2.17 11.09
N MET A 107 1.87 1.58 10.01
CA MET A 107 2.42 2.35 8.88
C MET A 107 1.35 3.26 8.24
N THR A 108 0.11 2.78 8.12
CA THR A 108 -1.00 3.58 7.58
C THR A 108 -1.39 4.72 8.52
N ARG A 109 -1.37 4.51 9.84
CA ARG A 109 -1.60 5.57 10.84
C ARG A 109 -0.53 6.65 10.74
N LEU A 110 0.74 6.25 10.71
CA LEU A 110 1.87 7.17 10.62
C LEU A 110 1.86 7.97 9.30
N LYS A 111 1.44 7.34 8.19
CA LYS A 111 1.18 8.05 6.92
C LYS A 111 0.02 9.04 7.05
N GLY A 112 -1.03 8.67 7.78
CA GLY A 112 -2.14 9.56 8.13
C GLY A 112 -1.67 10.79 8.91
N ILE A 113 -0.77 10.60 9.88
CA ILE A 113 -0.14 11.70 10.63
C ILE A 113 0.63 12.63 9.67
N GLY A 114 1.45 12.09 8.76
CA GLY A 114 2.17 12.89 7.77
C GLY A 114 1.25 13.71 6.87
N ASN A 115 0.13 13.11 6.41
CA ASN A 115 -0.90 13.84 5.67
C ASN A 115 -1.57 14.91 6.53
N GLY A 116 -1.81 14.64 7.82
CA GLY A 116 -2.39 15.60 8.75
C GLY A 116 -1.47 16.80 8.99
N ILE A 117 -0.16 16.58 9.12
CA ILE A 117 0.83 17.66 9.18
C ILE A 117 0.78 18.53 7.93
N ALA A 118 0.70 17.93 6.73
CA ALA A 118 0.59 18.68 5.49
C ALA A 118 -0.69 19.51 5.41
N LEU A 119 -1.84 18.95 5.83
CA LEU A 119 -3.10 19.69 5.89
C LEU A 119 -3.07 20.82 6.91
N TYR A 120 -2.44 20.61 8.06
CA TYR A 120 -2.22 21.65 9.06
C TYR A 120 -1.37 22.80 8.48
N ALA A 121 -0.26 22.49 7.84
CA ALA A 121 0.60 23.48 7.19
C ALA A 121 -0.18 24.34 6.17
N MET A 122 -1.04 23.73 5.36
CA MET A 122 -1.90 24.47 4.42
C MET A 122 -2.87 25.45 5.11
N GLN A 123 -3.32 25.16 6.33
CA GLN A 123 -4.24 26.00 7.09
C GLN A 123 -3.53 27.11 7.87
N TYR A 124 -2.29 26.87 8.30
CA TYR A 124 -1.52 27.74 9.19
C TYR A 124 -0.29 28.36 8.52
N ALA A 125 -0.41 28.73 7.24
CA ALA A 125 0.66 29.44 6.50
C ALA A 125 2.02 28.71 6.55
N ASP A 126 2.00 27.43 6.23
CA ASP A 126 3.15 26.51 6.22
C ASP A 126 3.77 26.25 7.61
N ALA A 127 3.10 26.64 8.69
CA ALA A 127 3.52 26.32 10.04
C ALA A 127 3.41 24.82 10.34
N TRP A 128 4.37 24.31 11.11
CA TRP A 128 4.31 22.95 11.66
C TRP A 128 3.42 22.90 12.90
N PRO A 129 2.68 21.80 13.12
CA PRO A 129 1.93 21.63 14.36
C PRO A 129 2.91 21.56 15.55
N PRO A 130 2.62 22.21 16.69
CA PRO A 130 3.52 22.18 17.84
C PRO A 130 3.63 20.77 18.45
N ASP A 131 2.57 19.97 18.37
CA ASP A 131 2.51 18.58 18.79
C ASP A 131 1.43 17.81 17.99
N LEU A 132 1.33 16.49 18.19
CA LEU A 132 0.29 15.68 17.52
C LEU A 132 -1.13 15.98 18.03
N HIS A 133 -1.28 16.54 19.22
CA HIS A 133 -2.59 16.87 19.79
C HIS A 133 -3.21 18.08 19.07
N ALA A 134 -2.41 19.02 18.58
CA ALA A 134 -2.86 20.11 17.73
C ALA A 134 -3.62 19.60 16.49
N LEU A 135 -3.14 18.51 15.87
CA LEU A 135 -3.83 17.87 14.74
C LEU A 135 -5.21 17.32 15.10
N VAL A 136 -5.40 16.92 16.36
CA VAL A 136 -6.69 16.41 16.88
C VAL A 136 -7.63 17.56 17.19
N VAL A 137 -7.14 18.61 17.84
CA VAL A 137 -7.92 19.82 18.17
C VAL A 137 -8.52 20.44 16.91
N ASP A 138 -7.74 20.47 15.83
CA ASP A 138 -8.17 21.03 14.55
C ASP A 138 -8.98 20.06 13.68
N ASN A 139 -9.32 18.88 14.21
CA ASN A 139 -10.06 17.82 13.52
C ASN A 139 -9.40 17.37 12.20
N VAL A 140 -8.08 17.50 12.08
CA VAL A 140 -7.32 17.02 10.93
C VAL A 140 -7.04 15.52 11.05
N VAL A 141 -6.84 15.05 12.29
CA VAL A 141 -6.54 13.65 12.64
C VAL A 141 -7.44 13.24 13.80
N GLU A 142 -8.02 12.03 13.77
CA GLU A 142 -8.77 11.49 14.89
C GLU A 142 -7.82 11.00 16.00
N LEU A 143 -8.20 11.13 17.28
CA LEU A 143 -7.36 10.64 18.39
C LEU A 143 -6.97 9.15 18.24
N ARG A 144 -7.89 8.31 17.75
CA ARG A 144 -7.65 6.87 17.46
C ARG A 144 -6.61 6.62 16.37
N GLN A 145 -6.24 7.64 15.59
CA GLN A 145 -5.16 7.55 14.63
C GLN A 145 -3.78 7.71 15.28
N LEU A 146 -3.71 8.24 16.50
CA LEU A 146 -2.49 8.41 17.28
C LEU A 146 -2.18 7.23 18.23
N GLU A 147 -3.07 6.22 18.24
CA GLU A 147 -2.92 4.99 19.01
C GLU A 147 -2.39 3.86 18.10
N CYS A 148 -1.48 3.04 18.64
CA CYS A 148 -0.96 1.87 17.94
C CYS A 148 -2.02 0.76 17.95
N PRO A 149 -2.49 0.25 16.80
CA PRO A 149 -3.52 -0.80 16.75
C PRO A 149 -3.05 -2.16 17.29
N VAL A 150 -1.77 -2.33 17.64
CA VAL A 150 -1.20 -3.60 18.12
C VAL A 150 -1.13 -3.62 19.64
N GLU A 151 -0.48 -2.62 20.21
CA GLU A 151 -0.26 -2.45 21.65
C GLU A 151 -0.71 -1.05 22.05
N ALA A 152 -1.99 -0.75 21.81
CA ALA A 152 -2.55 0.55 22.12
C ALA A 152 -2.38 0.85 23.61
N THR A 153 -1.73 1.96 23.93
CA THR A 153 -1.90 2.57 25.25
C THR A 153 -3.25 3.27 25.23
N ALA A 154 -4.23 2.80 25.99
CA ALA A 154 -5.57 3.40 25.98
C ALA A 154 -5.49 4.90 26.32
N GLY A 155 -5.88 5.77 25.36
CA GLY A 155 -5.81 7.22 25.52
C GLY A 155 -4.38 7.80 25.52
N GLY A 156 -3.38 7.01 25.12
CA GLY A 156 -1.98 7.43 25.02
C GLY A 156 -1.58 7.75 23.58
N LEU A 157 -0.56 8.62 23.45
CA LEU A 157 0.14 8.83 22.18
C LEU A 157 1.17 7.71 22.02
N ASP A 158 0.96 6.84 21.05
CA ASP A 158 1.90 5.76 20.75
C ASP A 158 2.93 6.16 19.69
N PHE A 159 2.73 7.32 19.03
CA PHE A 159 3.69 7.89 18.10
C PHE A 159 4.44 9.07 18.74
N PHE A 160 5.74 9.12 18.50
CA PHE A 160 6.58 10.25 18.88
C PHE A 160 6.72 11.20 17.70
N TYR A 161 6.65 12.49 17.97
CA TYR A 161 6.76 13.55 16.96
C TYR A 161 7.50 14.73 17.58
N THR A 162 8.33 15.36 16.76
CA THR A 162 8.90 16.67 17.08
C THR A 162 8.82 17.53 15.83
N PRO A 163 8.43 18.81 15.94
CA PRO A 163 8.65 19.74 14.85
C PRO A 163 10.13 19.73 14.46
N PRO A 164 10.47 19.68 13.16
CA PRO A 164 11.85 19.74 12.74
C PRO A 164 12.49 21.07 13.18
N ALA A 165 13.79 21.07 13.47
CA ALA A 165 14.49 22.27 13.95
C ALA A 165 14.40 23.46 12.95
N TRP A 166 14.22 23.16 11.67
CA TRP A 166 14.04 24.11 10.57
C TRP A 166 12.57 24.50 10.31
N ALA A 167 11.62 24.10 11.17
CA ALA A 167 10.19 24.37 11.00
C ALA A 167 9.83 25.87 10.85
N GLY A 168 10.70 26.79 11.28
CA GLY A 168 10.54 28.24 11.08
C GLY A 168 11.52 28.87 10.08
N ASP A 169 12.56 28.15 9.67
CA ASP A 169 13.56 28.58 8.67
C ASP A 169 14.09 27.34 7.95
N PRO A 170 13.61 27.02 6.74
CA PRO A 170 13.97 25.81 5.99
C PRO A 170 15.38 25.88 5.37
N SER A 171 16.28 26.67 5.94
CA SER A 171 17.67 26.84 5.51
C SER A 171 18.62 26.19 6.53
N PRO A 172 19.35 25.11 6.17
CA PRO A 172 19.40 24.45 4.87
C PRO A 172 18.15 23.60 4.55
N PRO A 173 17.88 23.32 3.26
CA PRO A 173 16.73 22.55 2.84
C PRO A 173 16.72 21.17 3.49
N PRO A 174 15.54 20.65 3.86
CA PRO A 174 15.44 19.39 4.56
C PRO A 174 15.92 18.23 3.71
N GLU A 175 16.68 17.32 4.31
CA GLU A 175 17.07 16.07 3.66
C GLU A 175 15.93 15.04 3.71
N ASP A 176 15.84 14.18 2.69
CA ASP A 176 14.84 13.09 2.59
C ASP A 176 14.93 12.07 3.74
N THR A 177 15.98 12.13 4.54
CA THR A 177 16.28 11.26 5.69
C THR A 177 16.04 11.92 7.03
N THR A 178 15.54 13.15 7.04
CA THR A 178 15.08 13.83 8.25
C THR A 178 13.86 13.10 8.81
N ILE A 179 13.93 12.70 10.07
CA ILE A 179 12.82 12.05 10.78
C ILE A 179 11.86 13.12 11.30
N ILE A 180 10.57 12.92 11.06
CA ILE A 180 9.48 13.79 11.51
C ILE A 180 8.73 13.14 12.68
N ALA A 181 8.44 11.84 12.58
CA ALA A 181 7.76 11.08 13.60
C ALA A 181 8.18 9.60 13.56
N CYS A 182 8.00 8.87 14.65
CA CYS A 182 8.24 7.43 14.67
C CYS A 182 7.33 6.71 15.68
N ASP A 183 7.28 5.38 15.57
CA ASP A 183 6.75 4.54 16.64
C ASP A 183 7.64 4.61 17.90
N LEU A 184 7.01 4.65 19.06
CA LEU A 184 7.69 4.44 20.33
C LEU A 184 8.19 2.98 20.46
N ARG A 185 9.29 2.78 21.18
CA ARG A 185 10.00 1.49 21.35
C ARG A 185 9.08 0.36 21.79
N ARG A 186 8.10 0.70 22.63
CA ARG A 186 7.16 -0.26 23.24
C ARG A 186 6.09 -0.77 22.29
N ASN A 187 5.90 -0.17 21.12
CA ASN A 187 4.75 -0.48 20.25
C ASN A 187 4.87 -1.84 19.55
N HIS A 188 6.11 -2.31 19.31
CA HIS A 188 6.37 -3.48 18.49
C HIS A 188 7.40 -4.39 19.16
N SER A 189 6.99 -5.62 19.49
CA SER A 189 7.86 -6.62 20.09
C SER A 189 8.98 -7.11 19.16
N ASP A 190 8.87 -6.87 17.85
CA ASP A 190 9.80 -7.38 16.84
C ASP A 190 11.02 -6.49 16.58
N ARG A 191 11.25 -5.48 17.44
CA ARG A 191 12.38 -4.54 17.34
C ARG A 191 12.45 -3.80 16.01
N THR A 192 11.29 -3.57 15.39
CA THR A 192 11.16 -2.71 14.23
C THR A 192 10.34 -1.47 14.58
N ARG A 193 10.57 -0.38 13.86
CA ARG A 193 9.82 0.87 14.01
C ARG A 193 9.37 1.37 12.65
N ASN A 194 8.15 1.89 12.58
CA ASN A 194 7.78 2.73 11.46
C ASN A 194 8.28 4.16 11.71
N VAL A 195 8.85 4.75 10.68
CA VAL A 195 9.50 6.07 10.74
C VAL A 195 8.95 6.92 9.61
N LEU A 196 8.36 8.06 9.96
CA LEU A 196 7.92 9.08 9.03
C LEU A 196 9.11 9.99 8.73
N LEU A 197 9.53 9.99 7.47
CA LEU A 197 10.58 10.84 6.97
C LEU A 197 9.99 12.08 6.28
N CYS A 198 10.85 13.06 6.02
CA CYS A 198 10.53 14.21 5.18
C CYS A 198 9.91 13.74 3.83
N GLY A 199 8.97 14.52 3.30
CA GLY A 199 8.23 14.16 2.08
C GLY A 199 7.12 13.11 2.29
N SER A 200 6.68 12.88 3.53
CA SER A 200 5.60 11.95 3.89
C SER A 200 5.86 10.48 3.52
N ARG A 201 7.14 10.10 3.39
CA ARG A 201 7.55 8.70 3.23
C ARG A 201 7.54 8.01 4.59
N VAL A 202 6.99 6.80 4.65
CA VAL A 202 7.05 5.96 5.85
C VAL A 202 7.85 4.73 5.54
N ASP A 203 8.95 4.54 6.28
CA ASP A 203 9.81 3.37 6.19
C ASP A 203 9.68 2.52 7.45
N ARG A 204 9.82 1.21 7.29
CA ARG A 204 9.90 0.27 8.41
C ARG A 204 11.34 -0.18 8.58
N LEU A 205 11.96 0.21 9.68
CA LEU A 205 13.37 -0.02 9.95
C LEU A 205 13.55 -1.00 11.11
N GLY A 206 14.60 -1.83 11.05
CA GLY A 206 15.09 -2.54 12.23
C GLY A 206 15.77 -1.57 13.18
N GLU A 207 15.92 -1.96 14.45
CA GLU A 207 16.50 -1.08 15.47
C GLU A 207 17.91 -0.58 15.10
N ASP A 208 18.79 -1.43 14.55
CA ASP A 208 20.15 -1.03 14.17
C ASP A 208 20.16 0.06 13.07
N ASP A 209 19.31 -0.10 12.04
CA ASP A 209 19.15 0.89 10.96
C ASP A 209 18.53 2.19 11.48
N PHE A 210 17.58 2.09 12.41
CA PHE A 210 16.98 3.25 13.05
C PHE A 210 17.99 4.02 13.90
N GLN A 211 18.82 3.32 14.68
CA GLN A 211 19.89 3.95 15.45
C GLN A 211 20.92 4.61 14.52
N ALA A 212 21.31 3.95 13.44
CA ALA A 212 22.18 4.54 12.42
C ALA A 212 21.56 5.83 11.85
N LEU A 213 20.26 5.83 11.55
CA LEU A 213 19.54 7.01 11.06
C LEU A 213 19.50 8.15 12.09
N LEU A 214 19.36 7.84 13.38
CA LEU A 214 19.38 8.82 14.49
C LEU A 214 20.76 9.45 14.71
N THR A 215 21.85 8.79 14.33
CA THR A 215 23.21 9.35 14.45
C THR A 215 23.52 10.46 13.45
N ARG A 216 22.66 10.63 12.43
CA ARG A 216 22.86 11.64 11.40
C ARG A 216 22.68 13.06 11.95
N PRO A 217 23.49 14.04 11.53
CA PRO A 217 23.44 15.39 12.09
C PRO A 217 22.04 16.05 12.02
N GLU A 218 21.31 15.86 10.92
CA GLU A 218 19.97 16.41 10.72
C GLU A 218 18.92 15.85 11.70
N ASN A 219 19.18 14.68 12.28
CA ASN A 219 18.30 14.00 13.22
C ASN A 219 18.70 14.19 14.69
N ALA A 220 19.76 14.96 14.98
CA ALA A 220 20.30 15.10 16.33
C ALA A 220 19.29 15.65 17.36
N ALA A 221 18.49 16.66 16.96
CA ALA A 221 17.45 17.23 17.82
C ALA A 221 16.32 16.22 18.10
N PHE A 222 15.85 15.53 17.06
CA PHE A 222 14.85 14.48 17.17
C PHE A 222 15.35 13.34 18.07
N ALA A 223 16.60 12.90 17.88
CA ALA A 223 17.23 11.85 18.69
C ALA A 223 17.40 12.23 20.16
N ALA A 224 17.70 13.50 20.46
CA ALA A 224 17.75 14.00 21.83
C ALA A 224 16.36 13.99 22.48
N ALA A 225 15.35 14.49 21.78
CA ALA A 225 13.97 14.53 22.27
C ALA A 225 13.38 13.12 22.45
N LEU A 226 13.64 12.20 21.52
CA LEU A 226 13.19 10.81 21.60
C LEU A 226 13.82 10.10 22.80
N ARG A 227 15.12 10.27 23.04
CA ARG A 227 15.79 9.72 24.24
C ARG A 227 15.20 10.26 25.54
N ALA A 228 14.84 11.55 25.57
CA ALA A 228 14.16 12.13 26.73
C ALA A 228 12.77 11.53 26.96
N ALA A 229 12.04 11.19 25.88
CA ALA A 229 10.71 10.59 25.95
C ALA A 229 10.73 9.09 26.31
N GLU A 230 11.68 8.32 25.78
CA GLU A 230 11.77 6.87 26.00
C GLU A 230 12.55 6.46 27.25
N GLY A 231 13.32 7.38 27.83
CA GLY A 231 14.28 7.10 28.88
C GLY A 231 15.60 6.52 28.35
N PRO A 232 16.61 6.35 29.23
CA PRO A 232 17.91 5.79 28.89
C PRO A 232 17.85 4.31 28.44
#